data_AF-A0A9E3U3G9-F1
#
_entry.id   AF-A0A9E3U3G9-F1
#
_cell.length_a   1.000
_cell.length_b   1.000
_cell.length_c   1.000
_cell.angle_alpha   90.00
_cell.angle_beta   90.00
_cell.angle_gamma   90.00
#
_symmetry.space_group_name_H-M   'P 1'
#
loop_
_entity.id
_entity.type
_entity.pdbx_description
1 polymer ?
#
loop_
_entity_poly.entity_id
_entity_poly.type
_entity_poly.pdbx_seq_one_letter_code
_entity_poly.pdbx_strand_id
1 'polypeptide(L)'
;MTSIVPIPTTRASDLLVTQRMLAQLQIDQRDLLRIQDQLSSGRRIFTPSEDAPAAQRAIVLQRLLEQKTQVQKNTEATQSYLTATESALSSVSGALADVRGLAVSVAGNVTSQTERDAAVVQIRRTLEQLVEVGNQQFRGRYLFGGSLTTSPPFDGDGENIVYRGNERHLQSFADLNLLVQSNANGNEVFGTLSNEVRGSVDLNPILTEDTRLADLRGGLGVSDGSLAVSDGATTKTVDISSAETVGDVIRLLEANPPTGRTITARVTSNGLTVAIDAAGGGNLSIREVGGGVTAAELGIVNSGGNGVAPIVGQDLNPILRGSTRLADILGVRASAVVDSTKPNSDIAIELNQRGPDGNGVTVQFVDDSLLQAAGGLSAGAETANFSDVAVAARAGLRLAGADNDL
;
A
#
# COMPACT_ATOMS: atom_id res chain seq x y z
N MET A 1 0.71 -61.87 53.15
CA MET A 1 0.27 -63.24 53.49
C MET A 1 0.45 -63.40 54.98
N THR A 2 -0.64 -63.33 55.74
CA THR A 2 -0.63 -63.64 57.18
C THR A 2 -0.36 -65.14 57.33
N SER A 3 0.90 -65.47 57.63
CA SER A 3 1.28 -66.83 57.99
C SER A 3 0.76 -67.08 59.41
N ILE A 4 -0.37 -67.77 59.52
CA ILE A 4 -0.78 -68.37 60.77
C ILE A 4 0.20 -69.52 61.02
N VAL A 5 1.14 -69.32 61.94
CA VAL A 5 2.11 -70.34 62.32
C VAL A 5 1.36 -71.43 63.10
N PRO A 6 1.41 -72.70 62.66
CA PRO A 6 0.68 -73.78 63.33
C PRO A 6 1.21 -73.99 64.75
N ILE A 7 0.29 -74.22 65.69
CA ILE A 7 0.62 -74.52 67.08
C ILE A 7 1.33 -75.89 67.12
N PRO A 8 2.57 -76.01 67.62
CA PRO A 8 3.26 -77.28 67.70
C PRO A 8 2.54 -78.20 68.68
N THR A 9 2.26 -79.44 68.28
CA THR A 9 1.60 -80.47 69.11
C THR A 9 2.55 -81.16 70.11
N THR A 10 3.77 -80.65 70.27
CA THR A 10 4.77 -81.14 71.24
C THR A 10 5.10 -80.04 72.26
N ARG A 11 5.37 -80.41 73.53
CA ARG A 11 5.64 -79.46 74.62
C ARG A 11 6.72 -78.45 74.22
N ALA A 12 6.30 -77.23 73.86
CA ALA A 12 7.17 -76.08 73.75
C ALA A 12 7.41 -75.50 75.15
N SER A 13 8.59 -74.95 75.42
CA SER A 13 8.84 -74.26 76.70
C SER A 13 7.94 -73.01 76.79
N ASP A 14 7.41 -72.72 77.98
CA ASP A 14 6.55 -71.55 78.22
C ASP A 14 7.20 -70.23 77.75
N LEU A 15 8.53 -70.15 77.86
CA LEU A 15 9.32 -69.02 77.37
C LEU A 15 9.24 -68.86 75.83
N LEU A 16 9.26 -69.96 75.08
CA LEU A 16 9.18 -69.92 73.62
C LEU A 16 7.76 -69.53 73.14
N VAL A 17 6.73 -69.99 73.87
CA VAL A 17 5.32 -69.66 73.59
C VAL A 17 5.05 -68.18 73.85
N THR A 18 5.51 -67.66 74.99
CA THR A 18 5.38 -66.24 75.35
C THR A 18 6.15 -65.32 74.41
N GLN A 19 7.38 -65.68 74.02
CA GLN A 19 8.17 -64.91 73.04
C GLN A 19 7.49 -64.86 71.65
N ARG A 20 6.90 -65.97 71.19
CA ARG A 20 6.14 -65.98 69.92
C ARG A 20 4.88 -65.14 70.00
N MET A 21 4.16 -65.19 71.11
CA MET A 21 2.97 -64.35 71.31
C MET A 21 3.32 -62.87 71.34
N LEU A 22 4.42 -62.49 72.01
CA LEU A 22 4.93 -61.12 72.00
C LEU A 22 5.36 -60.67 70.60
N ALA A 23 6.05 -61.52 69.84
CA ALA A 23 6.42 -61.22 68.46
C ALA A 23 5.18 -61.04 67.56
N GLN A 24 4.16 -61.88 67.72
CA GLN A 24 2.91 -61.74 66.98
C GLN A 24 2.16 -60.46 67.34
N LEU A 25 2.05 -60.13 68.64
CA LEU A 25 1.42 -58.88 69.10
C LEU A 25 2.16 -57.64 68.56
N GLN A 26 3.49 -57.69 68.48
CA GLN A 26 4.27 -56.60 67.88
C GLN A 26 4.04 -56.46 66.37
N ILE A 27 3.83 -57.57 65.64
CA ILE A 27 3.45 -57.54 64.23
C ILE A 27 2.04 -56.96 64.06
N ASP A 28 1.07 -57.47 64.82
CA ASP A 28 -0.32 -57.04 64.75
C ASP A 28 -0.47 -55.56 65.13
N GLN A 29 0.28 -55.08 66.13
CA GLN A 29 0.28 -53.66 66.52
C GLN A 29 0.84 -52.77 65.39
N ARG A 30 1.85 -53.22 64.65
CA ARG A 30 2.39 -52.49 63.49
C ARG A 30 1.41 -52.47 62.32
N ASP A 31 0.77 -53.58 62.02
CA ASP A 31 -0.23 -53.67 60.97
C ASP A 31 -1.47 -52.81 61.28
N LEU A 32 -1.88 -52.78 62.55
CA LEU A 32 -2.99 -51.94 63.02
C LEU A 32 -2.65 -50.45 62.90
N LEU A 33 -1.45 -50.02 63.32
CA LEU A 33 -0.98 -48.64 63.13
C LEU A 33 -0.96 -48.26 61.64
N ARG A 34 -0.46 -49.14 60.78
CA ARG A 34 -0.47 -48.93 59.33
C ARG A 34 -1.88 -48.73 58.78
N ILE A 35 -2.84 -49.56 59.19
CA ILE A 35 -4.24 -49.42 58.76
C ILE A 35 -4.84 -48.11 59.28
N GLN A 36 -4.51 -47.70 60.50
CA GLN A 36 -4.93 -46.39 61.03
C GLN A 36 -4.37 -45.23 60.19
N ASP A 37 -3.10 -45.29 59.80
CA ASP A 37 -2.49 -44.27 58.93
C ASP A 37 -3.13 -44.25 57.54
N GLN A 38 -3.43 -45.41 56.95
CA GLN A 38 -4.14 -45.52 55.68
C GLN A 38 -5.57 -44.98 55.77
N LEU A 39 -6.27 -45.22 56.88
CA LEU A 39 -7.61 -44.72 57.11
C LEU A 39 -7.61 -43.19 57.31
N SER A 40 -6.64 -42.67 58.06
CA SER A 40 -6.52 -41.23 58.32
C SER A 40 -6.13 -40.44 57.06
N SER A 41 -5.21 -40.96 56.25
CA SER A 41 -4.74 -40.29 55.03
C SER A 41 -5.57 -40.59 53.77
N GLY A 42 -6.38 -41.65 53.80
CA GLY A 42 -7.03 -42.21 52.62
C GLY A 42 -6.08 -42.82 51.58
N ARG A 43 -4.79 -42.96 51.89
CA ARG A 43 -3.76 -43.46 50.96
C ARG A 43 -3.36 -44.89 51.34
N ARG A 44 -3.44 -45.81 50.37
CA ARG A 44 -2.98 -47.21 50.55
C ARG A 44 -1.45 -47.31 50.68
N ILE A 45 -0.69 -46.41 50.05
CA ILE A 45 0.78 -46.49 49.94
C ILE A 45 1.37 -45.18 50.45
N PHE A 46 2.26 -45.27 51.44
CA PHE A 46 3.02 -44.12 51.96
C PHE A 46 4.46 -44.12 51.48
N THR A 47 5.09 -45.29 51.49
CA THR A 47 6.50 -45.45 51.09
C THR A 47 6.62 -46.36 49.86
N PRO A 48 7.55 -46.10 48.93
CA PRO A 48 7.76 -46.98 47.78
C PRO A 48 8.14 -48.41 48.15
N SER A 49 8.71 -48.63 49.34
CA SER A 49 9.06 -49.95 49.88
C SER A 49 7.86 -50.84 50.19
N GLU A 50 6.66 -50.28 50.39
CA GLU A 50 5.46 -51.07 50.70
C GLU A 50 4.90 -51.84 49.50
N ASP A 51 5.02 -51.26 48.30
CA ASP A 51 4.52 -51.81 47.03
C ASP A 51 5.21 -51.07 45.87
N ALA A 52 6.42 -51.49 45.51
CA ALA A 52 7.23 -50.81 44.50
C ALA A 52 6.54 -50.68 43.13
N PRO A 53 5.86 -51.72 42.58
CA PRO A 53 5.12 -51.60 41.32
C PRO A 53 3.99 -50.57 41.37
N ALA A 54 3.20 -50.56 42.45
CA ALA A 54 2.09 -49.60 42.57
C ALA A 54 2.60 -48.18 42.86
N ALA A 55 3.67 -48.03 43.66
CA ALA A 55 4.31 -46.74 43.91
C ALA A 55 4.89 -46.13 42.62
N GLN A 56 5.54 -46.92 41.78
CA GLN A 56 6.05 -46.44 40.49
C GLN A 56 4.92 -45.91 39.59
N ARG A 57 3.81 -46.64 39.49
CA ARG A 57 2.63 -46.19 38.72
C ARG A 57 2.05 -44.90 39.29
N ALA A 58 1.93 -44.81 40.62
CA ALA A 58 1.44 -43.62 41.29
C ALA A 58 2.33 -42.39 41.00
N ILE A 59 3.66 -42.54 41.04
CA ILE A 59 4.61 -41.45 40.74
C ILE A 59 4.47 -40.99 39.28
N VAL A 60 4.37 -41.91 38.32
CA VAL A 60 4.19 -41.56 36.90
C VAL A 60 2.87 -40.83 36.68
N LEU A 61 1.78 -41.32 37.27
CA LEU A 61 0.47 -40.66 37.20
C LEU A 61 0.48 -39.30 37.89
N GLN A 62 1.16 -39.14 39.02
CA GLN A 62 1.26 -37.87 39.71
C GLN A 62 2.05 -36.84 38.88
N ARG A 63 3.18 -37.23 38.29
CA ARG A 63 3.92 -36.37 37.35
C ARG A 63 3.08 -35.98 36.14
N LEU A 64 2.34 -36.93 35.57
CA LEU A 64 1.43 -36.68 34.45
C LEU A 64 0.34 -35.68 34.86
N LEU A 65 -0.22 -35.82 36.07
CA LEU A 65 -1.24 -34.93 36.60
C LEU A 65 -0.68 -33.52 36.83
N GLU A 66 0.50 -33.40 37.42
CA GLU A 66 1.20 -32.11 37.59
C GLU A 66 1.48 -31.43 36.24
N GLN A 67 1.95 -32.19 35.24
CA GLN A 67 2.14 -31.69 33.87
C GLN A 67 0.83 -31.23 33.24
N LYS A 68 -0.25 -32.03 33.37
CA LYS A 68 -1.59 -31.66 32.87
C LYS A 68 -2.14 -30.42 33.57
N THR A 69 -1.94 -30.28 34.89
CA THR A 69 -2.33 -29.08 35.63
C THR A 69 -1.57 -27.84 35.14
N GLN A 70 -0.27 -27.97 34.82
CA GLN A 70 0.49 -26.84 34.26
C GLN A 70 0.01 -26.48 32.85
N VAL A 71 -0.26 -27.47 32.00
CA VAL A 71 -0.84 -27.26 30.67
C VAL A 71 -2.18 -26.55 30.78
N GLN A 72 -3.05 -26.96 31.70
CA GLN A 72 -4.34 -26.32 31.90
C GLN A 72 -4.17 -24.83 32.25
N LYS A 73 -3.25 -24.48 33.16
CA LYS A 73 -2.93 -23.08 33.50
C LYS A 73 -2.39 -22.30 32.30
N ASN A 74 -1.54 -22.92 31.48
CA ASN A 74 -1.01 -22.31 30.27
C ASN A 74 -2.13 -22.02 29.25
N THR A 75 -3.06 -22.95 29.06
CA THR A 75 -4.22 -22.80 28.17
C THR A 75 -5.15 -21.71 28.68
N GLU A 76 -5.47 -21.66 29.98
CA GLU A 76 -6.30 -20.60 30.58
C GLU A 76 -5.66 -19.21 30.40
N ALA A 77 -4.34 -19.11 30.59
CA ALA A 77 -3.60 -17.86 30.36
C ALA A 77 -3.60 -17.47 28.88
N THR A 78 -3.42 -18.43 27.98
CA THR A 78 -3.45 -18.22 26.53
C THR A 78 -4.83 -17.78 26.06
N GLN A 79 -5.89 -18.43 26.54
CA GLN A 79 -7.27 -18.06 26.26
C GLN A 79 -7.55 -16.62 26.70
N SER A 80 -7.14 -16.25 27.92
CA SER A 80 -7.32 -14.89 28.42
C SER A 80 -6.60 -13.85 27.55
N TYR A 81 -5.39 -14.17 27.07
CA TYR A 81 -4.61 -13.30 26.18
C TYR A 81 -5.26 -13.17 24.80
N LEU A 82 -5.74 -14.27 24.22
CA LEU A 82 -6.42 -14.27 22.92
C LEU A 82 -7.77 -13.54 22.99
N THR A 83 -8.54 -13.71 24.06
CA THR A 83 -9.80 -12.95 24.26
C THR A 83 -9.55 -11.44 24.37
N ALA A 84 -8.47 -11.02 25.03
CA ALA A 84 -8.07 -9.61 25.04
C ALA A 84 -7.68 -9.13 23.64
N THR A 85 -6.96 -9.95 22.88
CA THR A 85 -6.60 -9.66 21.48
C THR A 85 -7.84 -9.53 20.60
N GLU A 86 -8.79 -10.46 20.69
CA GLU A 86 -10.05 -10.44 19.95
C GLU A 86 -10.90 -9.22 20.29
N SER A 87 -10.96 -8.82 21.55
CA SER A 87 -11.67 -7.61 21.97
C SER A 87 -11.06 -6.35 21.34
N ALA A 88 -9.73 -6.25 21.31
CA ALA A 88 -9.03 -5.17 20.63
C ALA A 88 -9.29 -5.18 19.12
N LEU A 89 -9.27 -6.36 18.47
CA LEU A 89 -9.59 -6.52 17.04
C LEU A 89 -11.03 -6.11 16.71
N SER A 90 -11.98 -6.43 17.59
CA SER A 90 -13.37 -6.01 17.44
C SER A 90 -13.50 -4.49 17.47
N SER A 91 -12.80 -3.82 18.39
CA SER A 91 -12.73 -2.35 18.43
C SER A 91 -12.10 -1.76 17.17
N VAL A 92 -11.03 -2.37 16.65
CA VAL A 92 -10.40 -1.95 15.39
C VAL A 92 -11.37 -2.09 14.21
N SER A 93 -12.05 -3.24 14.10
CA SER A 93 -13.01 -3.51 13.04
C SER A 93 -14.16 -2.49 13.04
N GLY A 94 -14.71 -2.16 14.21
CA GLY A 94 -15.74 -1.13 14.35
C GLY A 94 -15.25 0.26 13.93
N ALA A 95 -14.07 0.68 14.40
CA ALA A 95 -13.48 1.96 14.04
C ALA A 95 -13.19 2.08 12.53
N LEU A 96 -12.74 1.01 11.87
CA LEU A 96 -12.55 0.99 10.42
C LEU A 96 -13.87 1.05 9.64
N ALA A 97 -14.92 0.39 10.15
CA ALA A 97 -16.26 0.50 9.57
C ALA A 97 -16.79 1.93 9.65
N ASP A 98 -16.58 2.62 10.78
CA ASP A 98 -16.97 4.02 10.98
C ASP A 98 -16.20 4.96 10.04
N VAL A 99 -14.87 4.81 9.94
CA VAL A 99 -14.03 5.57 9.01
C VAL A 99 -14.50 5.36 7.57
N ARG A 100 -14.78 4.12 7.17
CA ARG A 100 -15.30 3.81 5.83
C ARG A 100 -16.66 4.48 5.60
N GLY A 101 -17.56 4.43 6.56
CA GLY A 101 -18.88 5.08 6.47
C GLY A 101 -18.76 6.59 6.28
N LEU A 102 -17.86 7.22 7.04
CA LEU A 102 -17.58 8.65 6.93
C LEU A 102 -16.90 9.02 5.60
N ALA A 103 -15.94 8.21 5.13
CA ALA A 103 -15.30 8.43 3.83
C ALA A 103 -16.31 8.34 2.68
N VAL A 104 -17.21 7.36 2.71
CA VAL A 104 -18.26 7.19 1.70
C VAL A 104 -19.27 8.35 1.75
N SER A 105 -19.60 8.87 2.93
CA SER A 105 -20.56 9.98 3.05
C SER A 105 -20.03 11.30 2.46
N VAL A 106 -18.72 11.52 2.50
CA VAL A 106 -18.08 12.72 1.96
C VAL A 106 -17.51 12.58 0.54
N ALA A 107 -17.54 11.37 -0.02
CA ALA A 107 -17.08 11.08 -1.38
C ALA A 107 -18.03 11.65 -2.46
N GLY A 108 -19.24 12.06 -2.09
CA GLY A 108 -20.22 12.64 -3.02
C GLY A 108 -19.88 14.06 -3.48
N ASN A 109 -20.45 14.46 -4.63
CA ASN A 109 -20.26 15.78 -5.23
C ASN A 109 -21.04 16.92 -4.52
N VAL A 110 -21.99 16.58 -3.65
CA VAL A 110 -22.88 17.55 -2.98
C VAL A 110 -22.34 18.00 -1.62
N THR A 111 -21.27 17.35 -1.11
CA THR A 111 -20.66 17.66 0.18
C THR A 111 -19.82 18.94 0.09
N SER A 112 -20.02 19.85 1.05
CA SER A 112 -19.24 21.09 1.14
C SER A 112 -17.80 20.84 1.60
N GLN A 113 -16.89 21.78 1.31
CA GLN A 113 -15.50 21.69 1.77
C GLN A 113 -15.41 21.63 3.30
N THR A 114 -16.22 22.41 4.00
CA THR A 114 -16.27 22.43 5.47
C THR A 114 -16.67 21.08 6.07
N GLU A 115 -17.61 20.37 5.43
CA GLU A 115 -18.01 19.02 5.85
C GLU A 115 -16.89 17.99 5.59
N ARG A 116 -16.16 18.12 4.48
CA ARG A 116 -14.97 17.29 4.22
C ARG A 116 -13.87 17.53 5.26
N ASP A 117 -13.60 18.78 5.59
CA ASP A 117 -12.59 19.14 6.60
C ASP A 117 -12.97 18.60 7.99
N ALA A 118 -14.26 18.68 8.36
CA ALA A 118 -14.77 18.10 9.60
C ALA A 118 -14.64 16.57 9.61
N ALA A 119 -14.91 15.90 8.49
CA ALA A 119 -14.72 14.46 8.35
C ALA A 119 -13.24 14.06 8.48
N VAL A 120 -12.31 14.82 7.89
CA VAL A 120 -10.86 14.57 8.06
C VAL A 120 -10.44 14.65 9.53
N VAL A 121 -10.93 15.64 10.28
CA VAL A 121 -10.65 15.75 11.72
C VAL A 121 -11.16 14.53 12.48
N GLN A 122 -12.37 14.06 12.16
CA GLN A 122 -12.95 12.88 12.78
C GLN A 122 -12.14 11.60 12.45
N ILE A 123 -11.74 11.42 11.18
CA ILE A 123 -10.91 10.29 10.74
C ILE A 123 -9.57 10.30 11.48
N ARG A 124 -8.92 11.47 11.63
CA ARG A 124 -7.66 11.59 12.38
C ARG A 124 -7.81 11.17 13.84
N ARG A 125 -8.90 11.58 14.51
CA ARG A 125 -9.19 11.12 15.88
C ARG A 125 -9.41 9.62 15.96
N THR A 126 -10.14 9.04 15.01
CA THR A 126 -10.31 7.58 14.97
C THR A 126 -8.99 6.86 14.70
N LEU A 127 -8.09 7.44 13.90
CA LEU A 127 -6.75 6.91 13.67
C LEU A 127 -5.90 6.94 14.96
N GLU A 128 -5.93 8.03 15.71
CA GLU A 128 -5.28 8.14 17.03
C GLU A 128 -5.81 7.05 18.00
N GLN A 129 -7.13 6.86 18.03
CA GLN A 129 -7.76 5.79 18.82
C GLN A 129 -7.31 4.39 18.37
N LEU A 130 -7.18 4.15 17.06
CA LEU A 130 -6.69 2.88 16.52
C LEU A 130 -5.24 2.60 16.95
N VAL A 131 -4.39 3.63 16.98
CA VAL A 131 -3.00 3.52 17.48
C VAL A 131 -3.00 3.18 18.97
N GLU A 132 -3.89 3.78 19.77
CA GLU A 132 -4.04 3.46 21.18
C GLU A 132 -4.46 1.99 21.40
N VAL A 133 -5.44 1.50 20.63
CA VAL A 133 -5.86 0.09 20.66
C VAL A 133 -4.73 -0.83 20.20
N GLY A 134 -3.97 -0.46 19.17
CA GLY A 134 -2.78 -1.18 18.72
C GLY A 134 -1.68 -1.27 19.79
N ASN A 135 -1.63 -0.29 20.70
CA ASN A 135 -0.70 -0.23 21.82
C ASN A 135 -1.29 -0.77 23.13
N GLN A 136 -2.44 -1.45 23.09
CA GLN A 136 -3.07 -2.00 24.29
C GLN A 136 -2.21 -3.10 24.92
N GLN A 137 -2.17 -3.10 26.26
CA GLN A 137 -1.44 -4.08 27.04
C GLN A 137 -2.37 -5.05 27.75
N PHE A 138 -1.96 -6.31 27.84
CA PHE A 138 -2.58 -7.32 28.68
C PHE A 138 -1.53 -7.95 29.59
N ARG A 139 -1.74 -7.84 30.92
CA ARG A 139 -0.79 -8.32 31.95
C ARG A 139 0.64 -7.81 31.75
N GLY A 140 0.78 -6.52 31.38
CA GLY A 140 2.08 -5.87 31.17
C GLY A 140 2.80 -6.27 29.88
N ARG A 141 2.10 -6.89 28.92
CA ARG A 141 2.61 -7.24 27.60
C ARG A 141 1.77 -6.60 26.51
N TYR A 142 2.41 -5.99 25.52
CA TYR A 142 1.73 -5.44 24.35
C TYR A 142 1.17 -6.55 23.47
N LEU A 143 -0.10 -6.42 23.07
CA LEU A 143 -0.84 -7.46 22.35
C LEU A 143 -0.25 -7.74 20.95
N PHE A 144 0.09 -6.68 20.22
CA PHE A 144 0.43 -6.72 18.78
C PHE A 144 1.94 -6.56 18.48
N GLY A 145 2.80 -6.64 19.49
CA GLY A 145 4.26 -6.50 19.34
C GLY A 145 4.99 -7.75 18.81
N GLY A 146 4.28 -8.83 18.51
CA GLY A 146 4.89 -10.10 18.16
C GLY A 146 5.62 -10.69 19.37
N SER A 147 6.92 -10.97 19.25
CA SER A 147 7.75 -11.38 20.38
C SER A 147 8.28 -10.21 21.21
N LEU A 148 8.20 -8.97 20.71
CA LEU A 148 8.62 -7.75 21.41
C LEU A 148 7.46 -7.24 22.27
N THR A 149 7.25 -7.87 23.42
CA THR A 149 6.10 -7.60 24.29
C THR A 149 6.31 -6.45 25.28
N THR A 150 7.51 -5.90 25.39
CA THR A 150 7.88 -4.88 26.41
C THR A 150 7.97 -3.46 25.86
N SER A 151 7.95 -3.30 24.53
CA SER A 151 8.00 -2.01 23.85
C SER A 151 6.70 -1.75 23.10
N PRO A 152 6.23 -0.49 23.03
CA PRO A 152 5.04 -0.14 22.27
C PRO A 152 5.23 -0.51 20.79
N PRO A 153 4.30 -1.27 20.18
CA PRO A 153 4.41 -1.71 18.79
C PRO A 153 4.14 -0.61 17.76
N PHE A 154 3.30 0.38 18.07
CA PHE A 154 2.95 1.47 17.17
C PHE A 154 3.46 2.79 17.72
N ASP A 155 4.17 3.54 16.87
CA ASP A 155 4.69 4.87 17.16
C ASP A 155 4.18 5.80 16.05
N GLY A 156 3.47 6.86 16.40
CA GLY A 156 2.82 7.73 15.42
C GLY A 156 2.86 9.20 15.81
N ASP A 157 3.20 10.07 14.85
CA ASP A 157 3.21 11.53 15.02
C ASP A 157 1.91 12.21 14.54
N GLY A 158 0.92 11.42 14.14
CA GLY A 158 -0.36 11.88 13.57
C GLY A 158 -0.38 11.94 12.04
N GLU A 159 0.77 11.94 11.38
CA GLU A 159 0.90 11.94 9.91
C GLU A 159 1.49 10.63 9.39
N ASN A 160 2.44 10.03 10.14
CA ASN A 160 3.00 8.72 9.84
C ASN A 160 2.90 7.78 11.05
N ILE A 161 2.48 6.53 10.82
CA ILE A 161 2.46 5.47 11.84
C ILE A 161 3.53 4.44 11.48
N VAL A 162 4.50 4.29 12.37
CA VAL A 162 5.60 3.33 12.25
C VAL A 162 5.34 2.14 13.16
N TYR A 163 5.35 0.94 12.59
CA TYR A 163 5.32 -0.29 13.36
C TYR A 163 6.73 -0.71 13.77
N ARG A 164 6.98 -0.80 15.09
CA ARG A 164 8.25 -1.20 15.71
C ARG A 164 8.21 -2.61 16.31
N GLY A 165 7.20 -3.41 15.97
CA GLY A 165 7.11 -4.82 16.38
C GLY A 165 7.88 -5.76 15.45
N ASN A 166 7.62 -7.06 15.58
CA ASN A 166 8.20 -8.07 14.70
C ASN A 166 7.17 -9.12 14.25
N GLU A 167 7.54 -9.91 13.25
CA GLU A 167 6.67 -10.95 12.66
C GLU A 167 6.64 -12.26 13.48
N ARG A 168 7.31 -12.31 14.64
CA ARG A 168 7.42 -13.55 15.42
C ARG A 168 6.20 -13.76 16.31
N HIS A 169 5.82 -15.03 16.45
CA HIS A 169 4.74 -15.46 17.32
C HIS A 169 5.27 -15.99 18.65
N LEU A 170 4.46 -15.82 19.69
CA LEU A 170 4.59 -16.50 20.96
C LEU A 170 3.93 -17.87 20.86
N GLN A 171 4.53 -18.85 21.53
CA GLN A 171 4.03 -20.21 21.58
C GLN A 171 3.81 -20.64 23.03
N SER A 172 2.76 -21.42 23.24
CA SER A 172 2.39 -21.98 24.54
C SER A 172 2.06 -23.47 24.39
N PHE A 173 2.35 -24.25 25.41
CA PHE A 173 2.01 -25.69 25.41
C PHE A 173 0.52 -25.87 25.68
N ALA A 174 -0.21 -26.45 24.73
CA ALA A 174 -1.62 -26.84 24.85
C ALA A 174 -1.81 -28.31 25.25
N ASP A 175 -0.80 -29.15 25.02
CA ASP A 175 -0.71 -30.51 25.55
C ASP A 175 0.77 -30.94 25.68
N LEU A 176 1.00 -32.15 26.19
CA LEU A 176 2.27 -32.85 26.22
C LEU A 176 2.86 -32.88 24.80
N ASN A 177 3.95 -32.13 24.60
CA ASN A 177 4.63 -31.96 23.32
C ASN A 177 3.79 -31.31 22.20
N LEU A 178 2.74 -30.56 22.54
CA LEU A 178 1.97 -29.77 21.57
C LEU A 178 2.13 -28.28 21.87
N LEU A 179 2.87 -27.58 21.02
CA LEU A 179 2.96 -26.12 21.03
C LEU A 179 1.93 -25.54 20.08
N VAL A 180 1.22 -24.51 20.54
CA VAL A 180 0.30 -23.72 19.74
C VAL A 180 0.69 -22.25 19.81
N GLN A 181 0.36 -21.51 18.76
CA GLN A 181 0.52 -20.06 18.72
C GLN A 181 -0.44 -19.40 19.72
N SER A 182 0.09 -18.45 20.50
CA SER A 182 -0.64 -17.81 21.61
C SER A 182 -0.83 -16.30 21.44
N ASN A 183 -0.46 -15.73 20.29
CA ASN A 183 -0.67 -14.30 19.98
C ASN A 183 -0.91 -14.07 18.48
N ALA A 184 -1.35 -12.87 18.14
CA ALA A 184 -1.34 -12.32 16.77
C ALA A 184 -0.34 -11.16 16.72
N ASN A 185 0.49 -11.09 15.67
CA ASN A 185 1.42 -9.98 15.50
C ASN A 185 0.73 -8.80 14.77
N GLY A 186 1.24 -7.59 14.95
CA GLY A 186 0.64 -6.39 14.35
C GLY A 186 0.75 -6.35 12.83
N ASN A 187 1.76 -7.02 12.26
CA ASN A 187 1.92 -7.10 10.81
C ASN A 187 0.78 -7.90 10.14
N GLU A 188 0.43 -9.08 10.66
CA GLU A 188 -0.64 -9.93 10.14
C GLU A 188 -2.02 -9.30 10.31
N VAL A 189 -2.21 -8.58 11.42
CA VAL A 189 -3.50 -7.97 11.77
C VAL A 189 -3.76 -6.69 10.98
N PHE A 190 -2.78 -5.79 10.97
CA PHE A 190 -2.95 -4.43 10.45
C PHE A 190 -2.30 -4.23 9.07
N GLY A 191 -1.58 -5.23 8.55
CA GLY A 191 -0.85 -5.11 7.30
C GLY A 191 0.20 -4.00 7.37
N THR A 192 0.91 -3.83 8.49
CA THR A 192 1.78 -2.66 8.71
C THR A 192 3.02 -2.62 7.83
N LEU A 193 3.41 -3.77 7.28
CA LEU A 193 4.41 -3.87 6.21
C LEU A 193 3.77 -3.90 4.81
N SER A 194 2.53 -3.42 4.66
CA SER A 194 1.87 -3.34 3.36
C SER A 194 2.72 -2.52 2.41
N ASN A 195 3.01 -3.11 1.25
CA ASN A 195 3.54 -2.38 0.12
C ASN A 195 2.58 -1.23 -0.20
N GLU A 196 3.17 -0.05 -0.43
CA GLU A 196 2.50 1.15 -0.93
C GLU A 196 1.43 0.76 -1.95
N VAL A 197 0.15 1.10 -1.67
CA VAL A 197 -0.94 0.90 -2.62
C VAL A 197 -0.72 1.89 -3.76
N ARG A 198 0.10 1.50 -4.72
CA ARG A 198 0.27 2.24 -5.97
C ARG A 198 -1.00 2.06 -6.77
N GLY A 199 -1.72 3.16 -6.99
CA GLY A 199 -2.83 3.17 -7.92
C GLY A 199 -2.35 2.60 -9.26
N SER A 200 -3.15 1.73 -9.87
CA SER A 200 -2.89 1.18 -11.21
C SER A 200 -3.10 2.21 -12.32
N VAL A 201 -3.59 3.39 -11.96
CA VAL A 201 -3.87 4.51 -12.85
C VAL A 201 -2.76 5.53 -12.62
N ASP A 202 -1.99 5.79 -13.66
CA ASP A 202 -1.08 6.92 -13.67
C ASP A 202 -1.91 8.20 -13.61
N LEU A 203 -1.73 8.97 -12.54
CA LEU A 203 -2.43 10.24 -12.32
C LEU A 203 -1.55 11.43 -12.72
N ASN A 204 -0.45 11.20 -13.43
CA ASN A 204 0.38 12.28 -13.96
C ASN A 204 -0.50 13.19 -14.83
N PRO A 205 -0.63 14.48 -14.48
CA PRO A 205 -1.35 15.41 -15.32
C PRO A 205 -0.67 15.55 -16.67
N ILE A 206 -1.46 15.81 -17.71
CA ILE A 206 -0.94 16.07 -19.05
C ILE A 206 -0.09 17.34 -19.00
N LEU A 207 1.07 17.27 -19.67
CA LEU A 207 1.95 18.40 -19.84
C LEU A 207 1.27 19.46 -20.72
N THR A 208 1.26 20.70 -20.26
CA THR A 208 0.74 21.87 -20.99
C THR A 208 1.78 22.99 -20.99
N GLU A 209 1.67 23.96 -21.91
CA GLU A 209 2.57 25.12 -21.96
C GLU A 209 2.54 25.95 -20.67
N ASP A 210 1.42 25.93 -19.94
CA ASP A 210 1.25 26.60 -18.65
C ASP A 210 1.88 25.84 -17.47
N THR A 211 2.39 24.62 -17.70
CA THR A 211 3.01 23.81 -16.65
C THR A 211 4.32 24.46 -16.24
N ARG A 212 4.50 24.67 -14.93
CA ARG A 212 5.71 25.30 -14.38
C ARG A 212 6.88 24.33 -14.40
N LEU A 213 8.08 24.84 -14.68
CA LEU A 213 9.31 24.05 -14.67
C LEU A 213 9.60 23.45 -13.29
N ALA A 214 9.29 24.18 -12.21
CA ALA A 214 9.43 23.71 -10.84
C ALA A 214 8.52 22.52 -10.49
N ASP A 215 7.44 22.32 -11.25
CA ASP A 215 6.45 21.28 -11.00
C ASP A 215 6.77 19.97 -11.73
N LEU A 216 7.80 19.98 -12.59
CA LEU A 216 8.24 18.80 -13.32
C LEU A 216 9.05 17.85 -12.41
N ARG A 217 9.20 16.61 -12.88
CA ARG A 217 9.97 15.52 -12.25
C ARG A 217 9.49 15.22 -10.83
N GLY A 218 8.18 15.17 -10.63
CA GLY A 218 7.57 14.95 -9.32
C GLY A 218 7.79 16.11 -8.34
N GLY A 219 7.98 17.34 -8.85
CA GLY A 219 8.22 18.53 -8.03
C GLY A 219 9.69 18.78 -7.66
N LEU A 220 10.62 18.04 -8.26
CA LEU A 220 12.06 18.32 -8.17
C LEU A 220 12.46 19.55 -9.00
N GLY A 221 11.65 19.87 -10.02
CA GLY A 221 11.90 20.97 -10.92
C GLY A 221 12.97 20.71 -11.97
N VAL A 222 13.19 21.72 -12.81
CA VAL A 222 14.29 21.79 -13.78
C VAL A 222 15.26 22.86 -13.29
N SER A 223 16.55 22.53 -13.30
CA SER A 223 17.61 23.42 -12.89
C SER A 223 17.86 24.50 -13.94
N ASP A 224 17.99 25.75 -13.48
CA ASP A 224 18.39 26.87 -14.31
C ASP A 224 19.73 26.56 -15.00
N GLY A 225 19.79 26.76 -16.31
CA GLY A 225 20.98 26.48 -17.07
C GLY A 225 20.80 26.76 -18.55
N SER A 226 21.84 26.44 -19.31
CA SER A 226 21.83 26.59 -20.76
C SER A 226 22.05 25.24 -21.42
N LEU A 227 21.40 25.05 -22.56
CA LEU A 227 21.54 23.87 -23.41
C LEU A 227 22.06 24.28 -24.79
N ALA A 228 22.74 23.37 -25.47
CA ALA A 228 23.25 23.59 -26.82
C ALA A 228 22.43 22.78 -27.81
N VAL A 229 21.82 23.48 -28.77
CA VAL A 229 21.15 22.86 -29.92
C VAL A 229 22.08 22.95 -31.12
N SER A 230 22.30 21.82 -31.79
CA SER A 230 23.20 21.72 -32.94
C SER A 230 22.51 20.99 -34.08
N ASP A 231 22.73 21.46 -35.31
CA ASP A 231 22.31 20.77 -36.54
C ASP A 231 23.44 19.92 -37.15
N GLY A 232 24.54 19.73 -36.41
CA GLY A 232 25.74 19.02 -36.84
C GLY A 232 26.77 19.90 -37.54
N ALA A 233 26.38 21.08 -38.03
CA ALA A 233 27.28 22.06 -38.65
C ALA A 233 27.47 23.32 -37.78
N THR A 234 26.39 23.78 -37.15
CA THR A 234 26.37 24.96 -36.29
C THR A 234 25.69 24.64 -34.98
N THR A 235 26.19 25.21 -33.89
CA THR A 235 25.67 25.01 -32.54
C THR A 235 25.30 26.34 -31.94
N LYS A 236 24.10 26.42 -31.37
CA LYS A 236 23.57 27.59 -30.68
C LYS A 236 23.29 27.22 -29.23
N THR A 237 23.78 28.03 -28.31
CA THR A 237 23.45 27.93 -26.90
C THR A 237 22.15 28.67 -26.63
N VAL A 238 21.22 28.00 -25.98
CA VAL A 238 19.93 28.51 -25.51
C VAL A 238 19.98 28.57 -24.00
N ASP A 239 19.80 29.77 -23.45
CA ASP A 239 19.72 29.97 -22.01
C ASP A 239 18.25 29.92 -21.58
N ILE A 240 17.94 29.08 -20.60
CA ILE A 240 16.58 28.90 -20.10
C ILE A 240 16.40 29.38 -18.66
N SER A 241 17.40 30.04 -18.07
CA SER A 241 17.33 30.56 -16.70
C SER A 241 16.20 31.59 -16.48
N SER A 242 15.63 32.16 -17.55
CA SER A 242 14.50 33.10 -17.49
C SER A 242 13.15 32.44 -17.75
N ALA A 243 13.10 31.12 -17.90
CA ALA A 243 11.86 30.40 -18.16
C ALA A 243 11.18 30.01 -16.84
N GLU A 244 9.88 30.26 -16.71
CA GLU A 244 9.08 29.79 -15.58
C GLU A 244 8.19 28.60 -15.96
N THR A 245 7.76 28.54 -17.22
CA THR A 245 6.89 27.48 -17.75
C THR A 245 7.50 26.73 -18.92
N VAL A 246 6.92 25.57 -19.25
CA VAL A 246 7.29 24.79 -20.45
C VAL A 246 7.09 25.62 -21.73
N GLY A 247 6.06 26.46 -21.79
CA GLY A 247 5.84 27.38 -22.91
C GLY A 247 6.96 28.42 -23.07
N ASP A 248 7.57 28.86 -21.97
CA ASP A 248 8.74 29.76 -22.03
C ASP A 248 9.95 29.06 -22.63
N VAL A 249 10.19 27.79 -22.26
CA VAL A 249 11.26 26.97 -22.83
C VAL A 249 11.07 26.78 -24.33
N ILE A 250 9.84 26.49 -24.78
CA ILE A 250 9.52 26.37 -26.21
C ILE A 250 9.87 27.65 -26.95
N ARG A 251 9.40 28.81 -26.46
CA ARG A 251 9.68 30.10 -27.09
C ARG A 251 11.18 30.41 -27.14
N LEU A 252 11.94 30.07 -26.09
CA LEU A 252 13.38 30.29 -26.05
C LEU A 252 14.14 29.38 -27.03
N LEU A 253 13.69 28.14 -27.20
CA LEU A 253 14.23 27.21 -28.20
C LEU A 253 13.97 27.71 -29.63
N GLU A 254 12.74 28.14 -29.92
CA GLU A 254 12.34 28.61 -31.24
C GLU A 254 12.95 29.98 -31.60
N ALA A 255 13.20 30.84 -30.62
CA ALA A 255 13.85 32.14 -30.81
C ALA A 255 15.36 32.04 -31.05
N ASN A 256 15.99 30.91 -30.71
CA ASN A 256 17.44 30.70 -30.82
C ASN A 256 17.83 29.51 -31.70
N PRO A 257 17.40 29.46 -32.97
CA PRO A 257 17.79 28.37 -33.85
C PRO A 257 19.27 28.45 -34.26
N PRO A 258 19.89 27.32 -34.63
CA PRO A 258 21.13 27.29 -35.38
C PRO A 258 21.04 28.16 -36.63
N THR A 259 22.14 28.80 -37.03
CA THR A 259 22.14 29.81 -38.10
C THR A 259 21.61 29.25 -39.42
N GLY A 260 20.55 29.87 -39.95
CA GLY A 260 19.93 29.47 -41.22
C GLY A 260 18.90 28.35 -41.10
N ARG A 261 18.48 28.00 -39.88
CA ARG A 261 17.48 26.95 -39.60
C ARG A 261 16.27 27.48 -38.85
N THR A 262 15.19 26.70 -38.87
CA THR A 262 14.04 26.86 -37.95
C THR A 262 13.94 25.67 -37.01
N ILE A 263 13.80 25.93 -35.70
CA ILE A 263 13.43 24.94 -34.70
C ILE A 263 11.92 25.03 -34.47
N THR A 264 11.26 23.89 -34.30
CA THR A 264 9.89 23.82 -33.81
C THR A 264 9.86 22.91 -32.59
N ALA A 265 9.43 23.43 -31.45
CA ALA A 265 9.30 22.66 -30.23
C ALA A 265 7.81 22.54 -29.87
N ARG A 266 7.34 21.33 -29.52
CA ARG A 266 5.94 21.08 -29.19
C ARG A 266 5.82 20.24 -27.94
N VAL A 267 4.85 20.60 -27.09
CA VAL A 267 4.44 19.79 -25.96
C VAL A 267 3.73 18.54 -26.47
N THR A 268 4.02 17.38 -25.88
CA THR A 268 3.25 16.15 -26.06
C THR A 268 2.52 15.83 -24.76
N SER A 269 1.76 14.74 -24.70
CA SER A 269 1.00 14.39 -23.48
C SER A 269 1.88 14.29 -22.24
N ASN A 270 3.14 13.86 -22.38
CA ASN A 270 4.02 13.56 -21.26
C ASN A 270 5.41 14.23 -21.35
N GLY A 271 5.78 14.83 -22.48
CA GLY A 271 7.14 15.34 -22.68
C GLY A 271 7.24 16.40 -23.79
N LEU A 272 8.46 16.79 -24.14
CA LEU A 272 8.71 17.80 -25.17
C LEU A 272 9.26 17.15 -26.45
N THR A 273 8.76 17.56 -27.61
CA THR A 273 9.34 17.19 -28.91
C THR A 273 10.02 18.40 -29.53
N VAL A 274 11.20 18.19 -30.11
CA VAL A 274 11.97 19.25 -30.77
C VAL A 274 12.34 18.79 -32.18
N ALA A 275 11.97 19.56 -33.18
CA ALA A 275 12.23 19.31 -34.60
C ALA A 275 13.02 20.46 -35.23
N ILE A 276 13.74 20.15 -36.32
CA ILE A 276 14.35 21.13 -37.21
C ILE A 276 13.73 21.02 -38.60
N ASP A 277 13.90 22.04 -39.44
CA ASP A 277 13.49 21.95 -40.84
C ASP A 277 14.08 20.73 -41.56
N ALA A 278 13.21 20.01 -42.29
CA ALA A 278 13.64 18.87 -43.10
C ALA A 278 14.41 19.31 -44.37
N ALA A 279 14.21 20.56 -44.80
CA ALA A 279 14.76 21.10 -46.05
C ALA A 279 16.28 21.36 -46.00
N GLY A 280 16.86 21.63 -44.83
CA GLY A 280 18.29 21.93 -44.69
C GLY A 280 19.20 20.72 -44.43
N GLY A 281 18.66 19.50 -44.26
CA GLY A 281 19.44 18.30 -43.91
C GLY A 281 20.05 18.36 -42.49
N GLY A 282 21.13 17.62 -42.20
CA GLY A 282 21.89 17.74 -40.94
C GLY A 282 21.53 16.72 -39.84
N ASN A 283 22.13 16.92 -38.65
CA ASN A 283 22.00 16.05 -37.48
C ASN A 283 21.61 16.86 -36.25
N LEU A 284 20.31 16.90 -35.94
CA LEU A 284 19.78 17.53 -34.74
C LEU A 284 20.31 16.82 -33.50
N SER A 285 21.06 17.54 -32.68
CA SER A 285 21.54 17.08 -31.38
C SER A 285 21.35 18.17 -30.34
N ILE A 286 20.95 17.75 -29.13
CA ILE A 286 20.77 18.61 -27.97
C ILE A 286 21.70 18.12 -26.88
N ARG A 287 22.57 19.00 -26.40
CA ARG A 287 23.63 18.68 -25.44
C ARG A 287 23.63 19.68 -24.29
N GLU A 288 24.18 19.24 -23.17
CA GLU A 288 24.40 20.11 -22.02
C GLU A 288 25.55 21.09 -22.26
N VAL A 289 25.44 22.27 -21.66
CA VAL A 289 26.52 23.28 -21.64
C VAL A 289 27.08 23.40 -20.23
N GLY A 290 28.41 23.49 -20.11
CA GLY A 290 29.06 23.81 -18.84
C GLY A 290 28.93 22.75 -17.73
N GLY A 291 28.56 21.50 -18.07
CA GLY A 291 28.33 20.44 -17.08
C GLY A 291 26.96 20.50 -16.40
N GLY A 292 26.04 21.31 -16.93
CA GLY A 292 24.63 21.31 -16.51
C GLY A 292 23.92 19.99 -16.84
N VAL A 293 22.72 19.83 -16.30
CA VAL A 293 21.82 18.68 -16.52
C VAL A 293 20.47 19.11 -17.10
N THR A 294 20.34 20.37 -17.50
CA THR A 294 19.09 21.02 -17.87
C THR A 294 18.41 20.34 -19.07
N ALA A 295 19.16 19.94 -20.10
CA ALA A 295 18.58 19.24 -21.25
C ALA A 295 18.11 17.81 -20.90
N ALA A 296 18.79 17.14 -19.97
CA ALA A 296 18.43 15.83 -19.45
C ALA A 296 17.19 15.92 -18.53
N GLU A 297 17.09 16.98 -17.73
CA GLU A 297 15.94 17.26 -16.86
C GLU A 297 14.70 17.64 -17.65
N LEU A 298 14.88 18.29 -18.81
CA LEU A 298 13.83 18.50 -19.81
C LEU A 298 13.57 17.28 -20.70
N GLY A 299 14.26 16.16 -20.46
CA GLY A 299 14.05 14.89 -21.18
C GLY A 299 14.45 14.92 -22.66
N ILE A 300 15.02 16.01 -23.17
CA ILE A 300 15.32 16.25 -24.59
C ILE A 300 16.80 16.05 -24.95
N VAL A 301 17.62 15.55 -24.03
CA VAL A 301 19.04 15.30 -24.29
C VAL A 301 19.24 14.24 -25.38
N ASN A 302 19.97 14.59 -26.44
CA ASN A 302 20.36 13.65 -27.48
C ASN A 302 21.74 14.03 -28.03
N SER A 303 22.77 13.37 -27.49
CA SER A 303 24.18 13.63 -27.81
C SER A 303 24.65 12.93 -29.10
N GLY A 304 24.00 11.84 -29.51
CA GLY A 304 24.30 11.08 -30.73
C GLY A 304 23.71 11.71 -32.00
N GLY A 305 22.68 12.53 -31.81
CA GLY A 305 21.95 13.22 -32.87
C GLY A 305 20.94 12.30 -33.60
N ASN A 306 19.89 12.90 -34.12
CA ASN A 306 18.72 12.20 -34.68
C ASN A 306 18.47 12.51 -36.17
N GLY A 307 19.50 12.94 -36.91
CA GLY A 307 19.31 13.41 -38.28
C GLY A 307 18.36 14.61 -38.35
N VAL A 308 17.40 14.57 -39.27
CA VAL A 308 16.29 15.54 -39.36
C VAL A 308 15.03 15.08 -38.62
N ALA A 309 15.07 13.91 -37.96
CA ALA A 309 13.93 13.40 -37.22
C ALA A 309 13.75 14.17 -35.89
N PRO A 310 12.49 14.40 -35.46
CA PRO A 310 12.23 15.07 -34.19
C PRO A 310 12.82 14.28 -33.03
N ILE A 311 13.45 14.98 -32.08
CA ILE A 311 13.81 14.41 -30.78
C ILE A 311 12.54 14.34 -29.95
N VAL A 312 12.15 13.13 -29.56
CA VAL A 312 11.03 12.89 -28.64
C VAL A 312 11.59 12.80 -27.23
N GLY A 313 11.19 13.73 -26.36
CA GLY A 313 11.64 13.79 -24.99
C GLY A 313 11.03 12.72 -24.09
N GLN A 314 11.69 12.44 -22.98
CA GLN A 314 11.19 11.54 -21.93
C GLN A 314 10.01 12.16 -21.17
N ASP A 315 9.29 11.30 -20.43
CA ASP A 315 8.21 11.74 -19.55
C ASP A 315 8.74 12.67 -18.46
N LEU A 316 8.15 13.87 -18.39
CA LEU A 316 8.53 14.93 -17.45
C LEU A 316 7.78 14.87 -16.13
N ASN A 317 6.84 13.93 -15.96
CA ASN A 317 6.15 13.61 -14.72
C ASN A 317 5.79 14.85 -13.86
N PRO A 318 4.85 15.69 -14.33
CA PRO A 318 4.42 16.87 -13.58
C PRO A 318 3.68 16.49 -12.28
N ILE A 319 3.85 17.28 -11.22
CA ILE A 319 3.17 17.03 -9.94
C ILE A 319 1.69 17.45 -9.96
N LEU A 320 0.84 16.66 -9.30
CA LEU A 320 -0.55 16.98 -9.02
C LEU A 320 -0.67 18.11 -7.99
N ARG A 321 -1.26 19.24 -8.38
CA ARG A 321 -1.62 20.34 -7.47
C ARG A 321 -3.13 20.43 -7.31
N GLY A 322 -3.59 21.06 -6.23
CA GLY A 322 -5.02 21.38 -6.04
C GLY A 322 -5.59 22.34 -7.11
N SER A 323 -4.72 23.02 -7.86
CA SER A 323 -5.07 23.84 -9.03
C SER A 323 -5.08 23.07 -10.35
N THR A 324 -4.58 21.83 -10.37
CA THR A 324 -4.58 20.97 -11.56
C THR A 324 -6.01 20.61 -11.89
N ARG A 325 -6.46 20.89 -13.12
CA ARG A 325 -7.84 20.61 -13.48
C ARG A 325 -7.99 19.10 -13.63
N LEU A 326 -9.13 18.58 -13.17
CA LEU A 326 -9.43 17.15 -13.30
C LEU A 326 -9.44 16.68 -14.77
N ALA A 327 -9.71 17.60 -15.71
CA ALA A 327 -9.60 17.38 -17.15
C ALA A 327 -8.17 17.06 -17.62
N ASP A 328 -7.16 17.61 -16.95
CA ASP A 328 -5.75 17.42 -17.27
C ASP A 328 -5.24 16.07 -16.72
N ILE A 329 -5.98 15.41 -15.83
CA ILE A 329 -5.63 14.12 -15.20
C ILE A 329 -6.42 12.96 -15.82
N LEU A 330 -7.71 13.15 -16.09
CA LEU A 330 -8.62 12.10 -16.57
C LEU A 330 -8.87 12.15 -18.09
N GLY A 331 -8.29 13.14 -18.77
CA GLY A 331 -8.59 13.45 -20.17
C GLY A 331 -10.00 14.02 -20.37
N VAL A 332 -10.16 14.80 -21.45
CA VAL A 332 -11.47 15.25 -21.94
C VAL A 332 -11.98 14.30 -23.03
N ARG A 333 -13.28 14.36 -23.32
CA ARG A 333 -13.82 13.72 -24.52
C ARG A 333 -13.34 14.51 -25.74
N ALA A 334 -12.87 13.82 -26.78
CA ALA A 334 -12.70 14.47 -28.07
C ALA A 334 -14.07 14.95 -28.57
N SER A 335 -14.16 16.22 -28.96
CA SER A 335 -15.36 16.85 -29.49
C SER A 335 -15.02 17.62 -30.75
N ALA A 336 -15.78 17.39 -31.81
CA ALA A 336 -15.73 18.17 -33.04
C ALA A 336 -17.04 18.95 -33.16
N VAL A 337 -16.95 20.26 -33.37
CA VAL A 337 -18.12 21.14 -33.50
C VAL A 337 -18.18 21.65 -34.94
N VAL A 338 -19.34 21.48 -35.57
CA VAL A 338 -19.66 22.06 -36.87
C VAL A 338 -20.51 23.30 -36.63
N ASP A 339 -19.91 24.47 -36.84
CA ASP A 339 -20.58 25.76 -36.67
C ASP A 339 -21.53 26.03 -37.84
N SER A 340 -22.79 26.33 -37.53
CA SER A 340 -23.77 26.73 -38.53
C SER A 340 -23.94 28.25 -38.58
N THR A 341 -24.06 28.82 -39.78
CA THR A 341 -24.30 30.28 -39.93
C THR A 341 -25.71 30.71 -39.50
N LYS A 342 -26.55 29.78 -39.03
CA LYS A 342 -27.88 30.04 -38.48
C LYS A 342 -27.85 29.88 -36.95
N PRO A 343 -28.52 30.77 -36.20
CA PRO A 343 -28.57 30.63 -34.74
C PRO A 343 -29.19 29.29 -34.33
N ASN A 344 -28.57 28.63 -33.35
CA ASN A 344 -28.97 27.35 -32.74
C ASN A 344 -28.94 26.12 -33.68
N SER A 345 -27.99 26.04 -34.60
CA SER A 345 -27.88 24.90 -35.53
C SER A 345 -26.52 24.19 -35.49
N ASP A 346 -25.76 24.37 -34.42
CA ASP A 346 -24.43 23.75 -34.28
C ASP A 346 -24.56 22.25 -33.98
N ILE A 347 -23.73 21.45 -34.64
CA ILE A 347 -23.69 20.00 -34.44
C ILE A 347 -22.39 19.67 -33.72
N ALA A 348 -22.49 19.19 -32.48
CA ALA A 348 -21.37 18.68 -31.71
C ALA A 348 -21.32 17.15 -31.79
N ILE A 349 -20.17 16.61 -32.19
CA ILE A 349 -19.90 15.18 -32.25
C ILE A 349 -18.91 14.85 -31.12
N GLU A 350 -19.38 14.12 -30.11
CA GLU A 350 -18.59 13.71 -28.95
C GLU A 350 -18.41 12.19 -28.90
N LEU A 351 -17.26 11.74 -28.42
CA LEU A 351 -17.04 10.33 -28.14
C LEU A 351 -17.74 9.89 -26.85
N ASN A 352 -18.30 8.66 -26.88
CA ASN A 352 -19.00 8.07 -25.74
C ASN A 352 -18.05 7.73 -24.57
N GLN A 353 -16.79 7.42 -24.86
CA GLN A 353 -15.78 7.06 -23.86
C GLN A 353 -14.68 8.12 -23.81
N ARG A 354 -14.18 8.39 -22.59
CA ARG A 354 -13.01 9.26 -22.37
C ARG A 354 -11.76 8.43 -22.62
N GLY A 355 -10.78 8.98 -23.32
CA GLY A 355 -9.51 8.29 -23.58
C GLY A 355 -8.92 8.60 -24.96
N PRO A 356 -7.74 8.04 -25.26
CA PRO A 356 -7.00 8.31 -26.49
C PRO A 356 -7.58 7.63 -27.74
N ASP A 357 -8.51 6.69 -27.58
CA ASP A 357 -8.98 5.76 -28.62
C ASP A 357 -9.77 6.40 -29.79
N GLY A 358 -10.09 7.70 -29.71
CA GLY A 358 -10.66 8.44 -30.82
C GLY A 358 -9.87 9.67 -31.26
N ASN A 359 -8.61 9.79 -30.81
CA ASN A 359 -7.69 10.80 -31.31
C ASN A 359 -7.30 10.47 -32.76
N GLY A 360 -7.39 11.46 -33.66
CA GLY A 360 -7.02 11.30 -35.08
C GLY A 360 -8.12 10.77 -36.00
N VAL A 361 -9.36 10.63 -35.52
CA VAL A 361 -10.52 10.26 -36.35
C VAL A 361 -10.98 11.49 -37.15
N THR A 362 -10.93 11.40 -38.48
CA THR A 362 -11.46 12.44 -39.37
C THR A 362 -12.95 12.18 -39.60
N VAL A 363 -13.80 13.14 -39.24
CA VAL A 363 -15.22 13.12 -39.61
C VAL A 363 -15.34 13.79 -40.98
N GLN A 364 -15.75 13.02 -41.98
CA GLN A 364 -15.99 13.52 -43.32
C GLN A 364 -17.50 13.50 -43.61
N PHE A 365 -18.07 14.68 -43.87
CA PHE A 365 -19.41 14.76 -44.42
C PHE A 365 -19.32 14.56 -45.93
N VAL A 366 -20.00 13.53 -46.43
CA VAL A 366 -20.10 13.25 -47.87
C VAL A 366 -21.53 13.56 -48.28
N ASP A 367 -21.71 14.60 -49.08
CA ASP A 367 -22.98 14.85 -49.76
C ASP A 367 -23.02 14.01 -51.04
N ASP A 368 -23.60 12.81 -50.94
CA ASP A 368 -23.82 11.92 -52.09
C ASP A 368 -25.30 11.54 -52.15
N SER A 369 -25.96 11.93 -53.24
CA SER A 369 -27.33 11.55 -53.56
C SER A 369 -27.55 10.04 -53.78
N LEU A 370 -26.49 9.23 -53.81
CA LEU A 370 -26.53 7.80 -54.15
C LEU A 370 -25.76 6.85 -53.19
N LEU A 371 -25.19 7.32 -52.07
CA LEU A 371 -24.56 6.48 -51.03
C LEU A 371 -23.53 5.44 -51.56
N GLN A 372 -22.59 5.81 -52.44
CA GLN A 372 -21.48 4.94 -52.86
C GLN A 372 -20.10 5.54 -52.56
N ALA A 373 -19.54 5.19 -51.40
CA ALA A 373 -18.20 5.60 -51.02
C ALA A 373 -17.11 4.58 -51.44
N ALA A 374 -16.36 4.90 -52.50
CA ALA A 374 -14.93 4.60 -52.76
C ALA A 374 -14.54 5.12 -54.16
N GLY A 375 -13.36 5.67 -54.46
CA GLY A 375 -12.33 6.31 -53.65
C GLY A 375 -11.83 7.56 -54.41
N GLY A 376 -11.42 8.60 -53.68
CA GLY A 376 -11.05 9.92 -54.24
C GLY A 376 -12.10 11.02 -54.02
N LEU A 377 -12.60 11.15 -52.78
CA LEU A 377 -13.65 12.08 -52.35
C LEU A 377 -13.20 13.57 -52.37
N SER A 378 -14.06 14.46 -52.88
CA SER A 378 -14.22 15.88 -52.47
C SER A 378 -15.62 16.36 -52.89
N ALA A 379 -16.34 17.27 -52.23
CA ALA A 379 -16.02 18.44 -51.38
C ALA A 379 -17.10 18.57 -50.25
N GLY A 380 -16.94 19.32 -49.15
CA GLY A 380 -15.95 20.34 -48.79
C GLY A 380 -14.97 19.90 -47.71
N ALA A 381 -13.84 20.59 -47.67
CA ALA A 381 -12.80 20.37 -46.68
C ALA A 381 -12.95 21.42 -45.57
N GLU A 382 -13.79 21.16 -44.57
CA GLU A 382 -13.67 21.89 -43.31
C GLU A 382 -12.40 21.40 -42.59
N THR A 383 -11.40 22.26 -42.50
CA THR A 383 -10.16 21.94 -41.79
C THR A 383 -10.36 22.26 -40.31
N ALA A 384 -10.59 21.23 -39.50
CA ALA A 384 -10.56 21.37 -38.05
C ALA A 384 -9.10 21.62 -37.62
N ASN A 385 -8.84 22.77 -37.00
CA ASN A 385 -7.54 23.03 -36.40
C ASN A 385 -7.42 22.23 -35.10
N PHE A 386 -6.53 21.25 -35.10
CA PHE A 386 -6.17 20.48 -33.90
C PHE A 386 -4.72 20.76 -33.51
N SER A 387 -4.53 20.99 -32.21
CA SER A 387 -3.24 21.10 -31.55
C SER A 387 -2.95 19.77 -30.84
N ASP A 388 -1.69 19.34 -30.90
CA ASP A 388 -1.12 18.11 -30.35
C ASP A 388 -0.99 18.09 -28.81
N VAL A 389 -1.54 19.10 -28.13
CA VAL A 389 -1.53 19.27 -26.68
C VAL A 389 -2.94 19.16 -26.12
N ALA A 390 -3.12 18.60 -24.93
CA ALA A 390 -4.41 18.70 -24.23
C ALA A 390 -4.67 20.16 -23.86
N VAL A 391 -5.46 20.86 -24.66
CA VAL A 391 -5.83 22.26 -24.40
C VAL A 391 -7.23 22.32 -23.78
N ALA A 392 -7.43 23.28 -22.89
CA ALA A 392 -8.75 23.69 -22.42
C ALA A 392 -9.66 24.05 -23.60
N ALA A 393 -10.97 23.84 -23.47
CA ALA A 393 -11.93 24.28 -24.48
C ALA A 393 -11.77 25.77 -24.81
N ARG A 394 -11.36 26.08 -26.04
CA ARG A 394 -11.54 27.37 -26.69
C ARG A 394 -11.93 27.14 -28.15
N ALA A 395 -13.01 27.79 -28.56
CA ALA A 395 -13.58 27.71 -29.90
C ALA A 395 -12.92 28.74 -30.85
N GLY A 396 -12.91 28.40 -32.15
CA GLY A 396 -13.03 29.37 -33.24
C GLY A 396 -11.95 29.32 -34.33
N LEU A 397 -12.38 29.13 -35.58
CA LEU A 397 -11.73 29.74 -36.75
C LEU A 397 -12.80 30.22 -37.76
N ARG A 398 -12.73 31.50 -38.11
CA ARG A 398 -13.50 32.20 -39.16
C ARG A 398 -12.85 31.99 -40.55
N LEU A 399 -13.63 32.21 -41.63
CA LEU A 399 -13.36 33.01 -42.87
C LEU A 399 -14.23 32.46 -44.04
N ALA A 400 -14.85 33.21 -44.96
CA ALA A 400 -14.66 34.59 -45.42
C ALA A 400 -15.99 35.21 -45.93
N GLY A 401 -16.17 36.51 -45.69
CA GLY A 401 -17.26 37.36 -46.17
C GLY A 401 -17.22 38.70 -45.43
N ALA A 402 -17.26 39.82 -46.14
CA ALA A 402 -16.97 41.15 -45.62
C ALA A 402 -17.84 41.55 -44.40
N ASP A 403 -17.22 42.33 -43.50
CA ASP A 403 -17.79 43.02 -42.35
C ASP A 403 -18.36 42.13 -41.22
N ASN A 404 -17.63 42.05 -40.10
CA ASN A 404 -18.06 42.59 -38.80
C ASN A 404 -17.16 42.13 -37.64
N ASP A 405 -16.87 43.11 -36.77
CA ASP A 405 -16.13 43.05 -35.52
C ASP A 405 -16.78 42.19 -34.42
N LEU A 406 -15.90 41.85 -33.46
CA LEU A 406 -16.02 41.04 -32.23
C LEU A 406 -16.08 39.53 -32.43
#